data_AF-A0A7H0NFN1-F1
#
_entry.id   AF-A0A7H0NFN1-F1
#
_cell.length_a   1.000
_cell.length_b   1.000
_cell.length_c   1.000
_cell.angle_alpha   90.00
_cell.angle_beta   90.00
_cell.angle_gamma   90.00
#
_symmetry.space_group_name_H-M   'P 1'
#
loop_
_entity.id
_entity.type
_entity.pdbx_description
1 polymer ?
#
loop_
_entity_poly.entity_id
_entity_poly.type
_entity_poly.pdbx_seq_one_letter_code
_entity_poly.pdbx_strand_id
1 'polypeptide(L)'
;MAETGSDAGTDEEDAARSADRKGGPGHTVLLAVALAVPVTKVAYTVGGGAAARDVFIGMEPANWPDVLIGMVLTDPLLASVLAVVVSRVVFALFAARGAVPVGGGALRALQRAALTVVNPVAMGVVDACFFGPWWGLGTGLAAYALRKGVVVEYRTGRRRPHGHHADRRATAGSRGDGGYRPSRGLRRVAALEQWAALGLTTLALPVLAFVAALDGQAWTSIVRCQVTDGTRTESNRLIELGRKGNGVVGWNLDTEEISNGAGCTGEESLFVREPWWRD
;
A
#
# COMPACT_ATOMS: atom_id res chain seq x y z
N MET A 1 -37.78 39.31 10.16
CA MET A 1 -38.13 37.89 9.90
C MET A 1 -37.04 37.35 9.01
N ALA A 2 -36.26 36.39 9.52
CA ALA A 2 -35.06 35.87 8.89
C ALA A 2 -35.41 34.67 7.99
N GLU A 3 -34.85 34.62 6.79
CA GLU A 3 -34.63 33.37 6.04
C GLU A 3 -33.14 33.26 5.74
N THR A 4 -32.43 32.64 6.68
CA THR A 4 -31.10 32.07 6.48
C THR A 4 -31.26 30.56 6.36
N GLY A 5 -30.88 29.96 5.23
CA GLY A 5 -30.79 28.50 5.15
C GLY A 5 -30.93 27.93 3.75
N SER A 6 -29.94 28.15 2.86
CA SER A 6 -29.79 27.30 1.68
C SER A 6 -28.38 27.23 1.09
N ASP A 7 -27.43 28.08 1.50
CA ASP A 7 -26.05 28.03 0.95
C ASP A 7 -25.12 27.02 1.64
N ALA A 8 -25.44 26.58 2.87
CA ALA A 8 -24.53 25.72 3.63
C ALA A 8 -24.34 24.31 3.02
N GLY A 9 -25.32 23.80 2.27
CA GLY A 9 -25.28 22.44 1.74
C GLY A 9 -24.45 22.28 0.45
N THR A 10 -24.40 23.32 -0.38
CA THR A 10 -23.59 23.33 -1.61
C THR A 10 -22.11 23.54 -1.32
N ASP A 11 -21.81 24.38 -0.33
CA ASP A 11 -20.42 24.62 0.11
C ASP A 11 -19.81 23.39 0.79
N GLU A 12 -20.59 22.60 1.55
CA GLU A 12 -20.13 21.35 2.16
C GLU A 12 -19.87 20.24 1.12
N GLU A 13 -20.71 20.11 0.09
CA GLU A 13 -20.53 19.11 -0.97
C GLU A 13 -19.36 19.44 -1.90
N ASP A 14 -19.14 20.72 -2.21
CA ASP A 14 -18.01 21.17 -3.01
C ASP A 14 -16.71 21.20 -2.19
N ALA A 15 -16.77 21.51 -0.88
CA ALA A 15 -15.66 21.32 0.03
C ALA A 15 -15.27 19.85 0.16
N ALA A 16 -16.24 18.94 0.31
CA ALA A 16 -16.00 17.50 0.36
C ALA A 16 -15.40 16.96 -0.95
N ARG A 17 -15.91 17.38 -2.12
CA ARG A 17 -15.32 17.02 -3.43
C ARG A 17 -13.93 17.64 -3.63
N SER A 18 -13.68 18.83 -3.10
CA SER A 18 -12.36 19.49 -3.19
C SER A 18 -11.33 18.83 -2.27
N ALA A 19 -11.75 18.38 -1.08
CA ALA A 19 -10.94 17.61 -0.14
C ALA A 19 -10.61 16.23 -0.70
N ASP A 20 -11.57 15.59 -1.39
CA ASP A 20 -11.36 14.31 -2.08
C ASP A 20 -10.40 14.44 -3.28
N ARG A 21 -10.41 15.59 -3.98
CA ARG A 21 -9.44 15.91 -5.06
C ARG A 21 -8.06 16.33 -4.55
N LYS A 22 -7.95 16.85 -3.33
CA LYS A 22 -6.68 17.25 -2.69
C LYS A 22 -6.01 16.11 -1.91
N GLY A 23 -6.59 14.92 -1.93
CA GLY A 23 -6.10 13.74 -1.22
C GLY A 23 -6.74 13.66 0.17
N GLY A 24 -7.72 12.77 0.32
CA GLY A 24 -8.38 12.53 1.60
C GLY A 24 -7.40 12.07 2.70
N PRO A 25 -7.83 12.06 3.98
CA PRO A 25 -6.98 11.80 5.15
C PRO A 25 -6.19 10.48 5.10
N GLY A 26 -6.63 9.50 4.31
CA GLY A 26 -5.85 8.29 4.05
C GLY A 26 -4.51 8.55 3.32
N HIS A 27 -4.45 9.52 2.41
CA HIS A 27 -3.21 9.85 1.68
C HIS A 27 -2.18 10.51 2.59
N THR A 28 -2.60 11.39 3.50
CA THR A 28 -1.70 12.03 4.47
C THR A 28 -1.15 11.02 5.45
N VAL A 29 -1.99 10.07 5.92
CA VAL A 29 -1.54 8.98 6.80
C VAL A 29 -0.56 8.06 6.07
N LEU A 30 -0.86 7.64 4.84
CA LEU A 30 0.04 6.79 4.05
C LEU A 30 1.38 7.47 3.79
N LEU A 31 1.40 8.75 3.46
CA LEU A 31 2.63 9.50 3.25
C LEU A 31 3.45 9.61 4.55
N ALA A 32 2.79 9.92 5.66
CA ALA A 32 3.44 9.98 6.97
C ALA A 32 4.05 8.62 7.36
N VAL A 33 3.30 7.53 7.15
CA VAL A 33 3.76 6.15 7.42
C VAL A 33 4.92 5.78 6.50
N ALA A 34 4.82 6.08 5.20
CA ALA A 34 5.88 5.79 4.23
C ALA A 34 7.21 6.50 4.56
N LEU A 35 7.15 7.65 5.25
CA LEU A 35 8.34 8.37 5.70
C LEU A 35 8.82 7.92 7.09
N ALA A 36 7.91 7.65 8.02
CA ALA A 36 8.26 7.31 9.40
C ALA A 36 8.75 5.86 9.55
N VAL A 37 8.14 4.92 8.83
CA VAL A 37 8.45 3.48 8.94
C VAL A 37 9.89 3.13 8.56
N PRO A 38 10.46 3.62 7.45
CA PRO A 38 11.86 3.32 7.11
C PRO A 38 12.84 3.82 8.18
N VAL A 39 12.62 5.04 8.66
CA VAL A 39 13.44 5.64 9.72
C VAL A 39 13.34 4.83 11.01
N THR A 40 12.13 4.38 11.35
CA THR A 40 11.88 3.53 12.52
C THR A 40 12.56 2.17 12.36
N LYS A 41 12.44 1.52 11.20
CA LYS A 41 13.10 0.24 10.90
C LYS A 41 14.61 0.35 11.05
N VAL A 42 15.22 1.37 10.45
CA VAL A 42 16.67 1.59 10.54
C VAL A 42 17.09 1.88 11.98
N ALA A 43 16.45 2.85 12.65
CA ALA A 43 16.79 3.20 14.02
C ALA A 43 16.60 2.02 14.99
N TYR A 44 15.56 1.22 14.79
CA TYR A 44 15.34 0.02 15.58
C TYR A 44 16.29 -1.11 15.23
N THR A 45 16.94 -1.16 14.07
CA THR A 45 17.81 -2.30 13.69
C THR A 45 19.30 -2.04 13.90
N VAL A 46 19.74 -0.79 13.74
CA VAL A 46 21.16 -0.40 13.91
C VAL A 46 21.41 0.50 15.12
N GLY A 47 20.35 1.01 15.76
CA GLY A 47 20.44 1.99 16.83
C GLY A 47 20.01 3.39 16.35
N GLY A 48 19.57 4.22 17.30
CA GLY A 48 19.12 5.59 17.02
C GLY A 48 20.26 6.58 16.81
N GLY A 49 19.91 7.83 16.48
CA GLY A 49 20.88 8.93 16.43
C GLY A 49 21.91 8.80 15.31
N ALA A 50 23.20 8.77 15.68
CA ALA A 50 24.31 8.74 14.74
C ALA A 50 24.33 7.46 13.89
N ALA A 51 24.09 6.30 14.50
CA ALA A 51 24.07 5.01 13.78
C ALA A 51 23.06 5.00 12.62
N ALA A 52 21.80 5.40 12.89
CA ALA A 52 20.79 5.51 11.85
C ALA A 52 21.18 6.51 10.75
N ARG A 53 21.77 7.65 11.12
CA ARG A 53 22.24 8.65 10.16
C ARG A 53 23.35 8.08 9.26
N ASP A 54 24.31 7.37 9.83
CA ASP A 54 25.44 6.81 9.11
C ASP A 54 24.98 5.71 8.15
N VAL A 55 23.98 4.92 8.53
CA VAL A 55 23.32 3.97 7.63
C VAL A 55 22.65 4.66 6.45
N PHE A 56 21.87 5.71 6.67
CA PHE A 56 21.21 6.44 5.58
C PHE A 56 22.22 7.11 4.63
N ILE A 57 23.37 7.55 5.14
CA ILE A 57 24.47 8.07 4.32
C ILE A 57 25.14 6.92 3.57
N GLY A 58 25.43 5.80 4.25
CA GLY A 58 26.13 4.64 3.71
C GLY A 58 25.35 3.91 2.63
N MET A 59 24.03 3.81 2.76
CA MET A 59 23.15 3.27 1.71
C MET A 59 22.94 4.26 0.55
N GLU A 60 23.42 5.50 0.67
CA GLU A 60 23.09 6.64 -0.17
C GLU A 60 21.61 7.09 0.00
N PRO A 61 21.33 8.38 0.31
CA PRO A 61 19.97 8.82 0.63
C PRO A 61 18.91 8.55 -0.43
N ALA A 62 19.29 8.31 -1.69
CA ALA A 62 18.34 7.97 -2.76
C ALA A 62 17.75 6.54 -2.60
N ASN A 63 18.45 5.64 -1.93
CA ASN A 63 18.08 4.23 -1.80
C ASN A 63 17.23 3.95 -0.55
N TRP A 64 16.83 4.98 0.21
CA TRP A 64 15.92 4.83 1.36
C TRP A 64 14.64 3.99 1.08
N PRO A 65 14.04 3.98 -0.14
CA PRO A 65 12.87 3.15 -0.42
C PRO A 65 13.17 1.65 -0.32
N ASP A 66 14.44 1.24 -0.46
CA ASP A 66 14.85 -0.16 -0.36
C ASP A 66 14.55 -0.74 1.03
N VAL A 67 14.46 0.10 2.06
CA VAL A 67 14.00 -0.32 3.40
C VAL A 67 12.56 -0.81 3.36
N LEU A 68 11.66 -0.06 2.70
CA LEU A 68 10.25 -0.47 2.57
C LEU A 68 10.11 -1.70 1.68
N ILE A 69 10.85 -1.73 0.58
CA ILE A 69 10.86 -2.88 -0.33
C ILE A 69 11.32 -4.12 0.43
N GLY A 70 12.41 -4.01 1.17
CA GLY A 70 12.94 -5.05 2.03
C GLY A 70 11.91 -5.59 3.02
N MET A 71 11.26 -4.71 3.77
CA MET A 71 10.19 -5.09 4.71
C MET A 71 9.02 -5.81 4.03
N VAL A 72 8.62 -5.34 2.84
CA VAL A 72 7.55 -5.98 2.06
C VAL A 72 7.99 -7.34 1.52
N LEU A 73 9.28 -7.53 1.22
CA LEU A 73 9.80 -8.81 0.72
C LEU A 73 10.01 -9.85 1.84
N THR A 74 10.10 -9.42 3.09
CA THR A 74 10.37 -10.32 4.23
C THR A 74 9.12 -10.63 5.04
N ASP A 75 8.13 -9.74 5.09
CA ASP A 75 6.87 -9.95 5.82
C ASP A 75 5.71 -10.25 4.86
N PRO A 76 5.22 -11.51 4.82
CA PRO A 76 4.13 -11.89 3.92
C PRO A 76 2.81 -11.18 4.25
N LEU A 77 2.52 -10.92 5.52
CA LEU A 77 1.26 -10.31 5.93
C LEU A 77 1.23 -8.83 5.54
N LEU A 78 2.33 -8.11 5.77
CA LEU A 78 2.50 -6.74 5.32
C LEU A 78 2.37 -6.64 3.79
N ALA A 79 3.04 -7.53 3.07
CA ALA A 79 2.99 -7.59 1.61
C ALA A 79 1.57 -7.78 1.09
N SER A 80 0.85 -8.77 1.63
CA SER A 80 -0.52 -9.09 1.23
C SER A 80 -1.49 -7.94 1.51
N VAL A 81 -1.42 -7.32 2.68
CA VAL A 81 -2.27 -6.18 3.02
C VAL A 81 -1.97 -4.99 2.11
N LEU A 82 -0.68 -4.68 1.87
CA LEU A 82 -0.28 -3.62 0.97
C LEU A 82 -0.77 -3.88 -0.46
N ALA A 83 -0.63 -5.11 -0.96
CA ALA A 83 -1.07 -5.51 -2.29
C ALA A 83 -2.59 -5.34 -2.46
N VAL A 84 -3.38 -5.66 -1.43
CA VAL A 84 -4.82 -5.41 -1.39
C VAL A 84 -5.13 -3.91 -1.43
N VAL A 85 -4.45 -3.09 -0.61
CA VAL A 85 -4.62 -1.62 -0.58
C VAL A 85 -4.27 -1.01 -1.94
N VAL A 86 -3.09 -1.32 -2.49
CA VAL A 86 -2.63 -0.83 -3.79
C VAL A 86 -3.62 -1.26 -4.87
N SER A 87 -4.09 -2.51 -4.83
CA SER A 87 -5.07 -3.00 -5.78
C SER A 87 -6.36 -2.18 -5.76
N ARG A 88 -6.83 -1.78 -4.58
CA ARG A 88 -7.99 -0.91 -4.45
C ARG A 88 -7.71 0.51 -4.97
N VAL A 89 -6.61 1.12 -4.55
CA VAL A 89 -6.27 2.51 -4.92
C VAL A 89 -6.12 2.65 -6.43
N VAL A 90 -5.39 1.73 -7.07
CA VAL A 90 -5.23 1.70 -8.53
C VAL A 90 -6.59 1.64 -9.23
N PHE A 91 -7.49 0.77 -8.75
CA PHE A 91 -8.84 0.69 -9.32
C PHE A 91 -9.63 1.99 -9.13
N ALA A 92 -9.60 2.59 -7.95
CA ALA A 92 -10.27 3.84 -7.66
C ALA A 92 -9.75 4.99 -8.54
N LEU A 93 -8.43 5.06 -8.77
CA LEU A 93 -7.80 6.03 -9.67
C LEU A 93 -8.24 5.85 -11.12
N PHE A 94 -8.24 4.62 -11.64
CA PHE A 94 -8.73 4.35 -12.99
C PHE A 94 -10.23 4.63 -13.15
N ALA A 95 -11.03 4.31 -12.12
CA ALA A 95 -12.44 4.64 -12.07
C ALA A 95 -12.69 6.16 -12.06
N ALA A 96 -11.88 6.93 -11.31
CA ALA A 96 -11.95 8.39 -11.26
C ALA A 96 -11.52 9.05 -12.57
N ARG A 97 -10.55 8.46 -13.28
CA ARG A 97 -10.07 8.93 -14.61
C ARG A 97 -11.00 8.55 -15.77
N GLY A 98 -12.17 7.94 -15.50
CA GLY A 98 -13.14 7.60 -16.53
C GLY A 98 -12.75 6.41 -17.41
N ALA A 99 -11.71 5.65 -17.06
CA ALA A 99 -11.24 4.49 -17.82
C ALA A 99 -12.14 3.26 -17.69
N VAL A 100 -13.20 3.34 -16.87
CA VAL A 100 -14.20 2.27 -16.70
C VAL A 100 -15.39 2.57 -17.62
N PRO A 101 -15.60 1.80 -18.72
CA PRO A 101 -16.63 2.11 -19.69
C PRO A 101 -18.03 2.02 -19.08
N VAL A 102 -18.73 3.16 -18.98
CA VAL A 102 -20.14 3.27 -18.60
C VAL A 102 -20.99 3.19 -19.87
N GLY A 103 -21.47 1.98 -20.21
CA GLY A 103 -22.35 1.77 -21.36
C GLY A 103 -22.77 0.30 -21.55
N GLY A 104 -23.88 0.07 -22.25
CA GLY A 104 -24.45 -1.25 -22.53
C GLY A 104 -23.73 -2.00 -23.67
N GLY A 105 -23.51 -3.30 -23.50
CA GLY A 105 -22.89 -4.19 -24.49
C GLY A 105 -22.07 -5.30 -23.83
N ALA A 106 -22.21 -6.54 -24.29
CA ALA A 106 -21.55 -7.72 -23.72
C ALA A 106 -20.01 -7.59 -23.69
N LEU A 107 -19.43 -7.04 -24.76
CA LEU A 107 -17.98 -6.83 -24.90
C LEU A 107 -17.44 -5.82 -23.86
N ARG A 108 -18.16 -4.73 -23.61
CA ARG A 108 -17.80 -3.72 -22.59
C ARG A 108 -18.04 -4.22 -21.17
N ALA A 109 -18.96 -5.17 -20.98
CA ALA A 109 -19.14 -5.86 -19.70
C ALA A 109 -17.99 -6.84 -19.44
N LEU A 110 -17.56 -7.58 -20.46
CA LEU A 110 -16.39 -8.46 -20.41
C LEU A 110 -15.11 -7.68 -20.09
N GLN A 111 -14.89 -6.54 -20.76
CA GLN A 111 -13.71 -5.70 -20.54
C GLN A 111 -13.67 -5.11 -19.12
N ARG A 112 -14.83 -4.74 -18.56
CA ARG A 112 -14.95 -4.34 -17.15
C ARG A 112 -14.66 -5.49 -16.21
N ALA A 113 -15.22 -6.68 -16.47
CA ALA A 113 -14.97 -7.87 -15.68
C ALA A 113 -13.46 -8.23 -15.69
N ALA A 114 -12.83 -8.16 -16.86
CA ALA A 114 -11.40 -8.37 -17.02
C ALA A 114 -10.58 -7.37 -16.18
N LEU A 115 -10.85 -6.07 -16.28
CA LEU A 115 -10.16 -5.04 -15.49
C LEU A 115 -10.36 -5.20 -13.97
N THR A 116 -11.53 -5.70 -13.55
CA THR A 116 -11.78 -5.98 -12.13
C THR A 116 -11.00 -7.17 -11.59
N VAL A 117 -10.69 -8.16 -12.43
CA VAL A 117 -10.04 -9.43 -12.05
C VAL A 117 -8.52 -9.39 -12.23
N VAL A 118 -8.01 -8.74 -13.28
CA VAL A 118 -6.59 -8.77 -13.65
C VAL A 118 -5.69 -8.31 -12.50
N ASN A 119 -6.05 -7.22 -11.83
CA ASN A 119 -5.17 -6.64 -10.83
C ASN A 119 -5.11 -7.43 -9.49
N PRO A 120 -6.22 -7.99 -8.94
CA PRO A 120 -6.16 -8.96 -7.86
C PRO A 120 -5.37 -10.21 -8.22
N VAL A 121 -5.53 -10.72 -9.43
CA VAL A 121 -4.77 -11.89 -9.90
C VAL A 121 -3.29 -11.56 -9.97
N ALA A 122 -2.91 -10.41 -10.55
CA ALA A 122 -1.52 -9.97 -10.62
C ALA A 122 -0.89 -9.86 -9.22
N MET A 123 -1.58 -9.22 -8.27
CA MET A 123 -1.12 -9.11 -6.88
C MET A 123 -1.01 -10.47 -6.20
N GLY A 124 -1.98 -11.37 -6.40
CA GLY A 124 -1.90 -12.74 -5.89
C GLY A 124 -0.75 -13.55 -6.50
N VAL A 125 -0.43 -13.34 -7.77
CA VAL A 125 0.74 -13.99 -8.42
C VAL A 125 2.04 -13.46 -7.81
N VAL A 126 2.16 -12.15 -7.59
CA VAL A 126 3.33 -11.56 -6.93
C VAL A 126 3.54 -12.19 -5.55
N ASP A 127 2.52 -12.21 -4.70
CA ASP A 127 2.61 -12.81 -3.36
C ASP A 127 2.88 -14.32 -3.43
N ALA A 128 2.32 -15.03 -4.42
CA ALA A 128 2.60 -16.45 -4.61
C ALA A 128 4.07 -16.72 -4.93
N CYS A 129 4.70 -15.84 -5.72
CA CYS A 129 6.12 -15.96 -6.09
C CYS A 129 7.05 -15.73 -4.90
N PHE A 130 6.73 -14.79 -4.00
CA PHE A 130 7.58 -14.46 -2.86
C PHE A 130 7.31 -15.32 -1.62
N PHE A 131 6.05 -15.61 -1.32
CA PHE A 131 5.64 -16.22 -0.04
C PHE A 131 4.95 -17.56 -0.18
N GLY A 132 4.71 -18.01 -1.41
CA GLY A 132 4.11 -19.30 -1.71
C GLY A 132 2.61 -19.25 -2.03
N PRO A 133 2.07 -20.34 -2.58
CA PRO A 133 0.79 -20.35 -3.27
C PRO A 133 -0.41 -19.96 -2.38
N TRP A 134 -0.38 -20.30 -1.09
CA TRP A 134 -1.49 -19.99 -0.18
C TRP A 134 -1.61 -18.50 0.14
N TRP A 135 -0.48 -17.79 0.28
CA TRP A 135 -0.48 -16.34 0.44
C TRP A 135 -1.03 -15.66 -0.81
N GLY A 136 -0.54 -16.05 -1.98
CA GLY A 136 -1.04 -15.53 -3.24
C GLY A 136 -2.54 -15.75 -3.47
N LEU A 137 -3.04 -16.94 -3.14
CA LEU A 137 -4.47 -17.24 -3.18
C LEU A 137 -5.27 -16.38 -2.20
N GLY A 138 -4.79 -16.26 -0.96
CA GLY A 138 -5.42 -15.41 0.07
C GLY A 138 -5.51 -13.95 -0.35
N THR A 139 -4.40 -13.37 -0.80
CA THR A 139 -4.32 -11.98 -1.28
C THR A 139 -5.22 -11.74 -2.48
N GLY A 140 -5.16 -12.62 -3.48
CA GLY A 140 -5.99 -12.51 -4.68
C GLY A 140 -7.48 -12.55 -4.34
N LEU A 141 -7.90 -13.47 -3.47
CA LEU A 141 -9.28 -13.59 -3.02
C LEU A 141 -9.72 -12.38 -2.19
N ALA A 142 -8.90 -11.90 -1.25
CA ALA A 142 -9.20 -10.72 -0.43
C ALA A 142 -9.33 -9.47 -1.30
N ALA A 143 -8.39 -9.24 -2.22
CA ALA A 143 -8.42 -8.12 -3.16
C ALA A 143 -9.64 -8.21 -4.10
N TYR A 144 -9.99 -9.41 -4.55
CA TYR A 144 -11.17 -9.62 -5.38
C TYR A 144 -12.49 -9.42 -4.62
N ALA A 145 -12.58 -9.89 -3.36
CA ALA A 145 -13.76 -9.73 -2.51
C ALA A 145 -14.04 -8.25 -2.22
N LEU A 146 -13.00 -7.48 -1.85
CA LEU A 146 -13.11 -6.04 -1.65
C LEU A 146 -13.48 -5.29 -2.94
N ARG A 147 -13.18 -5.83 -4.12
CA ARG A 147 -13.63 -5.27 -5.40
C ARG A 147 -15.06 -5.67 -5.79
N LYS A 148 -15.51 -6.86 -5.39
CA LYS A 148 -16.88 -7.35 -5.69
C LYS A 148 -17.95 -6.54 -4.98
N GLY A 149 -17.67 -6.00 -3.79
CA GLY A 149 -18.58 -5.04 -3.13
C GLY A 149 -18.85 -3.80 -3.99
N VAL A 150 -17.84 -3.32 -4.75
CA VAL A 150 -17.92 -2.18 -5.67
C VAL A 150 -18.72 -2.46 -6.95
N VAL A 151 -18.68 -3.69 -7.49
CA VAL A 151 -19.41 -4.04 -8.72
C VAL A 151 -20.93 -4.08 -8.47
N VAL A 152 -21.35 -4.39 -7.24
CA VAL A 152 -22.75 -4.27 -6.83
C VAL A 152 -23.18 -2.80 -6.77
N GLU A 153 -22.29 -1.88 -6.44
CA GLU A 153 -22.55 -0.43 -6.44
C GLU A 153 -22.66 0.17 -7.85
N TYR A 154 -21.81 -0.25 -8.80
CA TYR A 154 -21.92 0.20 -10.19
C TYR A 154 -23.16 -0.31 -10.92
N ARG A 155 -23.68 -1.48 -10.53
CA ARG A 155 -24.95 -2.02 -11.05
C ARG A 155 -26.18 -1.33 -10.47
N THR A 156 -26.02 -0.57 -9.38
CA THR A 156 -27.11 0.10 -8.64
C THR A 156 -27.11 1.63 -8.79
N GLY A 157 -26.29 2.17 -9.70
CA GLY A 157 -26.55 3.47 -10.34
C GLY A 157 -26.24 4.72 -9.51
N ARG A 158 -25.30 4.66 -8.54
CA ARG A 158 -24.99 5.82 -7.69
C ARG A 158 -23.93 6.80 -8.25
N ARG A 159 -23.32 6.50 -9.41
CA ARG A 159 -22.52 7.48 -10.17
C ARG A 159 -23.19 7.82 -11.50
N ARG A 160 -24.32 8.55 -11.44
CA ARG A 160 -24.75 9.39 -12.56
C ARG A 160 -24.13 10.78 -12.35
N PRO A 161 -23.40 11.34 -13.33
CA PRO A 161 -23.24 12.79 -13.37
C PRO A 161 -24.65 13.36 -13.52
N HIS A 162 -25.14 14.10 -12.52
CA HIS A 162 -26.30 14.96 -12.71
C HIS A 162 -25.82 16.17 -13.51
N GLY A 163 -25.68 15.97 -14.83
CA GLY A 163 -25.50 17.05 -15.78
C GLY A 163 -26.87 17.56 -16.21
N HIS A 164 -27.20 18.76 -15.75
CA HIS A 164 -28.31 19.55 -16.24
C HIS A 164 -28.23 19.72 -17.77
N HIS A 165 -29.24 19.21 -18.47
CA HIS A 165 -29.85 19.91 -19.60
C HIS A 165 -31.34 19.56 -19.64
N ALA A 166 -32.10 20.27 -18.81
CA ALA A 166 -33.49 20.53 -19.09
C ALA A 166 -33.52 21.57 -20.22
N ASP A 167 -33.57 21.10 -21.47
CA ASP A 167 -34.28 21.79 -22.56
C ASP A 167 -34.18 21.00 -23.87
N ARG A 168 -35.15 20.11 -24.10
CA ARG A 168 -35.84 20.02 -25.41
C ARG A 168 -36.96 18.98 -25.34
N ARG A 169 -38.17 19.47 -25.59
CA ARG A 169 -39.38 18.78 -26.08
C ARG A 169 -39.17 17.30 -26.44
N ALA A 170 -39.73 16.41 -25.65
CA ALA A 170 -40.03 15.05 -26.05
C ALA A 170 -41.49 14.73 -25.74
N THR A 171 -42.25 14.68 -26.82
CA THR A 171 -43.59 14.15 -26.98
C THR A 171 -43.78 12.78 -26.33
N ALA A 172 -44.96 12.60 -25.74
CA ALA A 172 -45.76 11.39 -25.60
C ALA A 172 -45.04 10.01 -25.65
N GLY A 173 -45.13 9.28 -24.53
CA GLY A 173 -45.17 7.82 -24.53
C GLY A 173 -43.85 7.11 -24.25
N SER A 174 -43.53 6.88 -22.98
CA SER A 174 -42.63 5.79 -22.59
C SER A 174 -43.08 5.19 -21.26
N ARG A 175 -43.34 3.89 -21.31
CA ARG A 175 -43.75 3.03 -20.19
C ARG A 175 -42.54 2.82 -19.27
N GLY A 176 -42.76 3.04 -17.96
CA GLY A 176 -42.13 2.30 -16.87
C GLY A 176 -40.61 2.35 -16.77
N ASP A 177 -40.04 3.49 -16.37
CA ASP A 177 -38.67 3.52 -15.85
C ASP A 177 -38.73 3.31 -14.32
N GLY A 178 -38.74 2.04 -13.93
CA GLY A 178 -38.74 1.62 -12.54
C GLY A 178 -37.48 2.12 -11.85
N GLY A 179 -37.61 3.18 -11.05
CA GLY A 179 -36.55 3.70 -10.19
C GLY A 179 -36.08 2.62 -9.23
N TYR A 180 -35.01 1.92 -9.62
CA TYR A 180 -34.37 0.90 -8.80
C TYR A 180 -33.85 1.55 -7.50
N ARG A 181 -34.54 1.31 -6.39
CA ARG A 181 -34.07 1.64 -5.04
C ARG A 181 -33.26 0.45 -4.52
N PRO A 182 -31.95 0.60 -4.24
CA PRO A 182 -31.15 -0.49 -3.70
C PRO A 182 -31.70 -0.93 -2.33
N SER A 183 -31.78 -2.25 -2.12
CA SER A 183 -32.28 -2.85 -0.89
C SER A 183 -31.41 -2.45 0.33
N ARG A 184 -32.01 -2.41 1.53
CA ARG A 184 -31.30 -2.01 2.77
C ARG A 184 -30.08 -2.88 3.07
N GLY A 185 -30.10 -4.16 2.69
CA GLY A 185 -28.96 -5.07 2.85
C GLY A 185 -27.75 -4.66 2.01
N LEU A 186 -27.96 -4.26 0.76
CA LEU A 186 -26.88 -3.87 -0.16
C LEU A 186 -26.16 -2.59 0.29
N ARG A 187 -26.90 -1.64 0.89
CA ARG A 187 -26.30 -0.42 1.49
C ARG A 187 -25.41 -0.73 2.70
N ARG A 188 -25.79 -1.72 3.52
CA ARG A 188 -24.99 -2.14 4.66
C ARG A 188 -23.69 -2.81 4.21
N VAL A 189 -23.73 -3.62 3.15
CA VAL A 189 -22.55 -4.27 2.58
C VAL A 189 -21.56 -3.25 2.01
N ALA A 190 -22.04 -2.24 1.27
CA ALA A 190 -21.18 -1.18 0.74
C ALA A 190 -20.55 -0.32 1.86
N ALA A 191 -21.31 0.00 2.90
CA ALA A 191 -20.78 0.71 4.07
C ALA A 191 -19.69 -0.13 4.77
N LEU A 192 -19.93 -1.42 4.99
CA LEU A 192 -18.96 -2.34 5.58
C LEU A 192 -17.68 -2.44 4.74
N GLU A 193 -17.79 -2.46 3.41
CA GLU A 193 -16.63 -2.48 2.52
C GLU A 193 -15.80 -1.19 2.63
N GLN A 194 -16.45 -0.02 2.66
CA GLN A 194 -15.76 1.26 2.82
C GLN A 194 -15.08 1.35 4.19
N TRP A 195 -15.74 0.88 5.25
CA TRP A 195 -15.14 0.77 6.58
C TRP A 195 -13.97 -0.23 6.62
N ALA A 196 -14.11 -1.38 5.95
CA ALA A 196 -13.05 -2.38 5.88
C ALA A 196 -11.83 -1.84 5.13
N ALA A 197 -12.05 -1.17 3.99
CA ALA A 197 -10.96 -0.56 3.23
C ALA A 197 -10.31 0.59 3.99
N LEU A 198 -11.10 1.44 4.65
CA LEU A 198 -10.59 2.52 5.47
C LEU A 198 -9.78 1.95 6.63
N GLY A 199 -10.31 0.97 7.36
CA GLY A 199 -9.59 0.26 8.42
C GLY A 199 -8.30 -0.41 7.92
N LEU A 200 -8.32 -1.01 6.73
CA LEU A 200 -7.13 -1.62 6.13
C LEU A 200 -6.04 -0.57 5.86
N THR A 201 -6.39 0.60 5.33
CA THR A 201 -5.45 1.65 4.94
C THR A 201 -5.01 2.54 6.10
N THR A 202 -5.92 2.91 7.01
CA THR A 202 -5.64 3.88 8.08
C THR A 202 -5.24 3.23 9.40
N LEU A 203 -5.48 1.92 9.58
CA LEU A 203 -5.16 1.21 10.81
C LEU A 203 -4.30 -0.03 10.57
N ALA A 204 -4.80 -1.02 9.81
CA ALA A 204 -4.11 -2.30 9.68
C ALA A 204 -2.73 -2.15 9.02
N LEU A 205 -2.65 -1.45 7.88
CA LEU A 205 -1.39 -1.26 7.17
C LEU A 205 -0.36 -0.47 8.01
N PRO A 206 -0.70 0.67 8.64
CA PRO A 206 0.22 1.35 9.55
C PRO A 206 0.70 0.45 10.70
N VAL A 207 -0.21 -0.25 11.37
CA VAL A 207 0.13 -1.14 12.49
C VAL A 207 1.08 -2.26 12.04
N LEU A 208 0.77 -2.93 10.93
CA LEU A 208 1.63 -3.98 10.37
C LEU A 208 2.99 -3.43 9.98
N ALA A 209 3.04 -2.25 9.37
CA ALA A 209 4.30 -1.62 8.98
C ALA A 209 5.18 -1.30 10.20
N PHE A 210 4.60 -0.83 11.30
CA PHE A 210 5.36 -0.61 12.54
C PHE A 210 5.76 -1.92 13.23
N VAL A 211 4.90 -2.94 13.22
CA VAL A 211 5.26 -4.27 13.75
C VAL A 211 6.46 -4.84 12.97
N ALA A 212 6.42 -4.77 11.63
CA ALA A 212 7.54 -5.17 10.78
C ALA A 212 8.77 -4.26 10.92
N ALA A 213 8.58 -2.98 11.31
CA ALA A 213 9.68 -2.07 11.60
C ALA A 213 10.45 -2.45 12.88
N LEU A 214 9.75 -3.07 13.83
CA LEU A 214 10.24 -3.35 15.18
C LEU A 214 10.48 -4.85 15.43
N ASP A 215 10.58 -5.64 14.37
CA ASP A 215 10.71 -7.11 14.40
C ASP A 215 12.13 -7.63 14.72
N GLY A 216 13.10 -6.72 14.80
CA GLY A 216 14.51 -7.04 15.05
C GLY A 216 15.25 -7.64 13.84
N GLN A 217 14.61 -7.73 12.68
CA GLN A 217 15.24 -8.19 11.42
C GLN A 217 15.78 -7.01 10.61
N ALA A 218 16.88 -7.22 9.90
CA ALA A 218 17.35 -6.28 8.88
C ALA A 218 16.36 -6.21 7.71
N TRP A 219 16.29 -5.05 7.04
CA TRP A 219 15.48 -4.88 5.83
C TRP A 219 16.15 -5.46 4.57
N THR A 220 17.42 -5.82 4.66
CA THR A 220 18.26 -6.29 3.57
C THR A 220 19.12 -7.46 4.05
N SER A 221 19.83 -8.13 3.15
CA SER A 221 20.66 -9.28 3.48
C SER A 221 21.74 -8.94 4.51
N ILE A 222 21.92 -9.86 5.45
CA ILE A 222 23.11 -9.89 6.30
C ILE A 222 24.15 -10.75 5.61
N VAL A 223 25.37 -10.25 5.54
CA VAL A 223 26.51 -10.94 4.95
C VAL A 223 27.64 -11.03 5.96
N ARG A 224 28.35 -12.14 5.94
CA ARG A 224 29.60 -12.30 6.68
C ARG A 224 30.76 -11.98 5.75
N CYS A 225 31.54 -10.97 6.07
CA CYS A 225 32.62 -10.46 5.23
C CYS A 225 33.94 -10.43 5.99
N GLN A 226 35.04 -10.49 5.23
CA GLN A 226 36.35 -10.10 5.74
C GLN A 226 36.44 -8.58 5.75
N VAL A 227 36.56 -7.99 6.94
CA VAL A 227 36.72 -6.56 7.15
C VAL A 227 38.16 -6.32 7.60
N THR A 228 38.85 -5.42 6.91
CA THR A 228 40.22 -5.05 7.29
C THR A 228 40.21 -3.68 7.94
N ASP A 229 40.60 -3.63 9.21
CA ASP A 229 40.82 -2.40 9.95
C ASP A 229 42.31 -2.27 10.29
N GLY A 230 42.95 -1.25 9.71
CA GLY A 230 44.39 -1.07 9.75
C GLY A 230 45.14 -2.30 9.20
N THR A 231 45.77 -3.07 10.09
CA THR A 231 46.54 -4.28 9.76
C THR A 231 45.84 -5.58 10.12
N ARG A 232 44.67 -5.53 10.76
CA ARG A 232 43.91 -6.71 11.15
C ARG A 232 42.79 -6.98 10.17
N THR A 233 42.64 -8.23 9.78
CA THR A 233 41.51 -8.70 8.98
C THR A 233 40.71 -9.65 9.84
N GLU A 234 39.44 -9.31 10.07
CA GLU A 234 38.51 -10.08 10.88
C GLU A 234 37.25 -10.42 10.08
N SER A 235 36.57 -11.49 10.49
CA SER A 235 35.34 -11.95 9.86
C SER A 235 34.14 -11.42 10.62
N ASN A 236 33.50 -10.39 10.07
CA ASN A 236 32.44 -9.65 10.73
C ASN A 236 31.10 -9.83 10.00
N ARG A 237 30.01 -9.60 10.72
CA ARG A 237 28.64 -9.59 10.16
C ARG A 237 28.26 -8.17 9.77
N LEU A 238 27.81 -8.00 8.53
CA LEU A 238 27.43 -6.70 7.98
C LEU A 238 26.00 -6.74 7.45
N ILE A 239 25.21 -5.71 7.74
CA ILE A 239 23.98 -5.43 6.98
C ILE A 239 24.41 -4.79 5.66
N GLU A 240 24.10 -5.41 4.52
CA GLU A 240 24.51 -4.90 3.20
C GLU A 240 23.77 -3.60 2.85
N LEU A 241 24.50 -2.47 2.85
CA LEU A 241 23.96 -1.16 2.49
C LEU A 241 24.14 -0.85 1.00
N GLY A 242 25.20 -1.41 0.39
CA GLY A 242 25.46 -1.26 -1.02
C GLY A 242 26.62 -2.14 -1.48
N ARG A 243 26.69 -2.36 -2.79
CA ARG A 243 27.74 -3.17 -3.42
C ARG A 243 28.50 -2.33 -4.43
N LYS A 244 29.82 -2.26 -4.29
CA LYS A 244 30.71 -1.56 -5.23
C LYS A 244 31.81 -2.52 -5.67
N GLY A 245 31.75 -2.96 -6.92
CA GLY A 245 32.66 -3.97 -7.45
C GLY A 245 32.48 -5.33 -6.77
N ASN A 246 33.57 -5.91 -6.28
CA ASN A 246 33.60 -7.16 -5.52
C ASN A 246 33.47 -6.96 -3.99
N GLY A 247 33.36 -5.70 -3.54
CA GLY A 247 33.22 -5.35 -2.13
C GLY A 247 31.78 -4.99 -1.75
N VAL A 248 31.47 -5.17 -0.46
CA VAL A 248 30.21 -4.76 0.16
C VAL A 248 30.50 -3.62 1.11
N VAL A 249 29.73 -2.54 1.00
CA VAL A 249 29.64 -1.51 2.04
C VAL A 249 28.49 -1.91 2.94
N GLY A 250 28.75 -2.06 4.23
CA GLY A 250 27.73 -2.50 5.16
C GLY A 250 27.90 -1.92 6.55
N TRP A 251 26.79 -1.95 7.31
CA TRP A 251 26.82 -1.64 8.73
C TRP A 251 27.33 -2.86 9.50
N ASN A 252 28.49 -2.72 10.15
CA ASN A 252 29.13 -3.79 10.92
C ASN A 252 28.42 -3.96 12.26
N LEU A 253 27.88 -5.15 12.50
CA LEU A 253 27.11 -5.47 13.70
C LEU A 253 28.00 -5.68 14.92
N ASP A 254 29.28 -5.98 14.72
CA ASP A 254 30.22 -6.27 15.80
C ASP A 254 30.92 -4.98 16.30
N THR A 255 31.14 -4.01 15.41
CA THR A 255 31.82 -2.73 15.73
C THR A 255 30.90 -1.52 15.74
N GLU A 256 29.64 -1.66 15.31
CA GLU A 256 28.66 -0.56 15.20
C GLU A 256 29.14 0.62 14.32
N GLU A 257 29.77 0.31 13.20
CA GLU A 257 30.31 1.30 12.25
C GLU A 257 30.14 0.87 10.78
N ILE A 258 30.26 1.82 9.85
CA ILE A 258 30.26 1.52 8.41
C ILE A 258 31.61 0.87 8.04
N SER A 259 31.55 -0.33 7.46
CA SER A 259 32.73 -1.12 7.08
C SER A 259 32.69 -1.52 5.61
N ASN A 260 33.88 -1.66 5.02
CA ASN A 260 34.05 -2.26 3.69
C ASN A 260 34.44 -3.74 3.86
N GLY A 261 33.55 -4.63 3.44
CA GLY A 261 33.75 -6.06 3.45
C GLY A 261 34.19 -6.62 2.09
N ALA A 262 35.07 -7.62 2.12
CA ALA A 262 35.44 -8.42 0.95
C ALA A 262 35.17 -9.91 1.20
N GLY A 263 35.03 -10.69 0.13
CA GLY A 263 34.82 -12.14 0.23
C GLY A 263 33.54 -12.53 0.98
N CYS A 264 32.49 -11.72 0.83
CA CYS A 264 31.26 -11.83 1.61
C CYS A 264 30.41 -13.05 1.24
N THR A 265 29.89 -13.74 2.24
CA THR A 265 28.89 -14.81 2.08
C THR A 265 27.58 -14.43 2.77
N GLY A 266 26.44 -14.70 2.14
CA GLY A 266 25.12 -14.42 2.73
C GLY A 266 24.87 -15.26 3.98
N GLU A 267 24.28 -14.64 5.00
CA GLU A 267 23.70 -15.33 6.14
C GLU A 267 22.21 -15.61 5.87
N GLU A 268 21.74 -16.78 6.30
CA GLU A 268 20.32 -17.16 6.14
C GLU A 268 19.40 -16.38 7.09
N SER A 269 19.92 -15.95 8.24
CA SER A 269 19.17 -15.20 9.24
C SER A 269 19.31 -13.71 9.01
N LEU A 270 18.17 -13.01 8.99
CA LEU A 270 18.09 -11.56 8.99
C LEU A 270 18.01 -10.96 10.39
N PHE A 271 17.99 -11.78 11.45
CA PHE A 271 17.86 -11.28 12.81
C PHE A 271 19.14 -10.58 13.30
N VAL A 272 18.93 -9.36 13.79
CA VAL A 272 19.97 -8.48 14.32
C VAL A 272 19.80 -8.29 15.83
N ARG A 273 18.56 -8.29 16.31
CA ARG A 273 18.19 -8.10 17.72
C ARG A 273 16.84 -8.74 18.04
N GLU A 274 16.46 -8.72 19.31
CA GLU A 274 15.14 -9.20 19.73
C GLU A 274 14.02 -8.26 19.26
N PRO A 275 12.84 -8.81 18.91
CA PRO A 275 11.69 -8.00 18.58
C PRO A 275 11.11 -7.35 19.84
N TRP A 276 10.54 -6.15 19.69
CA TRP A 276 10.09 -5.32 20.83
C TRP A 276 9.06 -5.97 21.76
N TRP A 277 8.35 -6.99 21.27
CA TRP A 277 7.32 -7.72 22.02
C TRP A 277 7.87 -8.90 22.83
N ARG A 278 9.19 -9.13 22.84
CA ARG A 278 9.84 -10.20 23.61
C ARG A 278 10.72 -9.72 24.76
N ASP A 279 10.84 -8.40 24.94
CA ASP A 279 11.55 -7.76 26.06
C ASP A 279 10.79 -7.86 27.40
#